data_AF-A0A8J4WCT9-F1
#
_entry.id   AF-A0A8J4WCT9-F1
#
_cell.length_a   1.000
_cell.length_b   1.000
_cell.length_c   1.000
_cell.angle_alpha   90.00
_cell.angle_beta   90.00
_cell.angle_gamma   90.00
#
_symmetry.space_group_name_H-M   'P 1'
#
loop_
_entity.id
_entity.type
_entity.pdbx_description
1 polymer ?
#
loop_
_entity_poly.entity_id
_entity_poly.type
_entity_poly.pdbx_seq_one_letter_code
_entity_poly.pdbx_strand_id
1 'polypeptide(L)'
;MFLLDAGINGGFIDGYLFLNVYDLSDNGATIVSVFVAVETLSEIPLFFLSNSMIKRFGSAVCLCIVVAALFIRDMVYIHMEQPWYVIPVETLHGVTFGLLLATLTTYLYTAAPKGAAGFMIGLLTAFQRGIGSGIASLAGGYIYDGYGVRTIWKIGAFGVVPASFVFIGIFAWFVRQRHAVAVELEDRLIDEDNSSSELNKYSPVQ
;
A
#
# COMPACT_ATOMS: atom_id res chain seq x y z
N MET A 1 -4.69 -7.91 4.97
CA MET A 1 -3.52 -7.65 5.84
C MET A 1 -2.83 -6.37 5.41
N PHE A 2 -2.13 -6.33 4.27
CA PHE A 2 -1.46 -5.11 3.76
C PHE A 2 -2.35 -3.86 3.72
N LEU A 3 -3.63 -4.00 3.33
CA LEU A 3 -4.60 -2.90 3.35
C LEU A 3 -4.82 -2.29 4.74
N LEU A 4 -4.77 -3.11 5.80
CA LEU A 4 -4.89 -2.64 7.17
C LEU A 4 -3.63 -1.91 7.60
N ASP A 5 -2.45 -2.47 7.30
CA ASP A 5 -1.17 -1.86 7.69
C ASP A 5 -1.01 -0.48 7.05
N ALA A 6 -1.30 -0.37 5.75
CA ALA A 6 -1.32 0.90 5.04
C ALA A 6 -2.39 1.86 5.60
N GLY A 7 -3.55 1.34 6.00
CA GLY A 7 -4.60 2.12 6.65
C GLY A 7 -4.23 2.66 8.02
N ILE A 8 -3.50 1.86 8.82
CA ILE A 8 -3.02 2.27 10.15
C ILE A 8 -1.94 3.35 10.01
N ASN A 9 -0.96 3.15 9.12
CA ASN A 9 0.08 4.15 8.89
C ASN A 9 -0.52 5.45 8.30
N GLY A 10 -1.44 5.34 7.34
CA GLY A 10 -2.19 6.49 6.82
C GLY A 10 -2.99 7.22 7.91
N GLY A 11 -3.67 6.47 8.79
CA GLY A 11 -4.41 7.04 9.91
C GLY A 11 -3.51 7.73 10.94
N PHE A 12 -2.30 7.22 11.18
CA PHE A 12 -1.33 7.94 12.01
C PHE A 12 -0.93 9.28 11.39
N ILE A 13 -0.77 9.30 10.07
CA ILE A 13 -0.33 10.51 9.38
C ILE A 13 -1.46 11.53 9.34
N ASP A 14 -2.65 11.16 8.85
CA ASP A 14 -3.80 12.07 8.78
C ASP A 14 -4.21 12.61 10.17
N GLY A 15 -4.10 11.79 11.22
CA GLY A 15 -4.51 12.15 12.57
C GLY A 15 -3.45 12.95 13.36
N TYR A 16 -2.19 12.52 13.34
CA TYR A 16 -1.16 13.07 14.22
C TYR A 16 -0.17 14.01 13.54
N LEU A 17 -0.05 13.98 12.20
CA LEU A 17 0.79 14.95 11.49
C LEU A 17 0.22 16.36 11.65
N PHE A 18 -1.09 16.49 11.47
CA PHE A 18 -1.80 17.75 11.69
C PHE A 18 -1.50 18.32 13.08
N LEU A 19 -1.63 17.48 14.11
CA LEU A 19 -1.36 17.88 15.50
C LEU A 19 0.12 18.27 15.70
N ASN A 20 1.04 17.46 15.19
CA ASN A 20 2.48 17.73 15.28
C ASN A 20 2.84 19.09 14.66
N VAL A 21 2.36 19.37 13.45
CA VAL A 21 2.65 20.62 12.74
C VAL A 21 1.98 21.81 13.42
N TYR A 22 0.75 21.63 13.93
CA TYR A 22 0.04 22.67 14.66
C TYR A 22 0.77 23.07 15.94
N ASP A 23 1.23 22.09 16.72
CA ASP A 23 2.01 22.29 17.95
C ASP A 23 3.37 22.94 17.66
N LEU A 24 4.06 22.49 16.60
CA LEU A 24 5.34 23.06 16.15
C LEU A 24 5.24 24.49 15.60
N SER A 25 4.05 24.90 15.16
CA SER A 25 3.80 26.22 14.58
C SER A 25 3.27 27.24 15.60
N ASP A 26 3.30 26.93 16.90
CA ASP A 26 2.78 27.81 17.95
C ASP A 26 1.31 28.22 17.70
N ASN A 27 0.46 27.24 17.36
CA ASN A 27 -0.96 27.40 17.01
C ASN A 27 -1.23 28.15 15.69
N GLY A 28 -0.22 28.28 14.82
CA GLY A 28 -0.36 28.87 13.48
C GLY A 28 -1.12 27.97 12.50
N ALA A 29 -2.41 28.22 12.30
CA ALA A 29 -3.22 27.45 11.35
C ALA A 29 -2.81 27.60 9.87
N THR A 30 -2.01 28.61 9.53
CA THR A 30 -1.60 28.90 8.14
C THR A 30 -0.67 27.84 7.56
N ILE A 31 0.32 27.37 8.32
CA ILE A 31 1.25 26.35 7.79
C ILE A 31 0.53 25.01 7.61
N VAL A 32 -0.46 24.75 8.47
CA VAL A 32 -1.28 23.55 8.44
C VAL A 32 -2.10 23.48 7.15
N SER A 33 -2.79 24.56 6.80
CA SER A 33 -3.54 24.59 5.54
C SER A 33 -2.63 24.59 4.30
N VAL A 34 -1.43 25.18 4.39
CA VAL A 34 -0.46 25.18 3.29
C VAL A 34 0.06 23.76 3.01
N PHE A 35 0.44 22.98 4.02
CA PHE A 35 0.93 21.62 3.75
C PHE A 35 -0.18 20.73 3.19
N VAL A 36 -1.42 20.83 3.70
CA VAL A 36 -2.57 20.07 3.17
C VAL A 36 -2.85 20.44 1.71
N ALA A 37 -2.69 21.72 1.36
CA ALA A 37 -2.80 22.15 -0.03
C ALA A 37 -1.67 21.53 -0.90
N VAL A 38 -0.45 21.43 -0.39
CA VAL A 38 0.67 20.79 -1.10
C VAL A 38 0.44 19.27 -1.25
N GLU A 39 -0.06 18.60 -0.20
CA GLU A 39 -0.43 17.17 -0.26
C GLU A 39 -1.42 16.93 -1.41
N THR A 40 -2.55 17.64 -1.40
CA THR A 40 -3.61 17.46 -2.41
C THR A 40 -3.14 17.86 -3.82
N LEU A 41 -2.31 18.88 -3.96
CA LEU A 41 -1.71 19.25 -5.25
C LEU A 41 -0.74 18.18 -5.77
N SER A 42 -0.02 17.48 -4.89
CA SER A 42 0.90 16.41 -5.27
C SER A 42 0.17 15.15 -5.79
N GLU A 43 -1.08 14.92 -5.36
CA GLU A 43 -1.88 13.77 -5.80
C GLU A 43 -2.26 13.85 -7.28
N ILE A 44 -2.64 15.04 -7.75
CA ILE A 44 -3.16 15.27 -9.11
C ILE A 44 -2.21 14.71 -10.18
N PRO A 45 -0.92 15.14 -10.27
CA PRO A 45 -0.01 14.65 -11.29
C PRO A 45 0.27 13.14 -11.14
N LEU A 46 0.29 12.63 -9.91
CA LEU A 46 0.56 11.22 -9.65
C LEU A 46 -0.60 10.32 -10.08
N PHE A 47 -1.85 10.75 -9.93
CA PHE A 47 -2.98 10.01 -10.47
C PHE A 47 -2.91 9.86 -12.00
N PHE A 48 -2.55 10.92 -12.73
CA PHE A 48 -2.34 10.82 -14.18
C PHE A 48 -1.19 9.87 -14.55
N LEU A 49 -0.08 9.92 -13.79
CA LEU A 49 1.09 9.10 -14.06
C LEU A 49 0.94 7.64 -13.58
N SER A 50 0.07 7.39 -12.61
CA SER A 50 -0.13 6.09 -11.96
C SER A 50 -0.45 4.99 -12.96
N ASN A 51 -1.32 5.25 -13.93
CA ASN A 51 -1.67 4.29 -14.99
C ASN A 51 -0.44 3.87 -15.80
N SER A 52 0.45 4.80 -16.12
CA SER A 52 1.69 4.52 -16.83
C SER A 52 2.68 3.75 -15.96
N MET A 53 2.78 4.09 -14.67
CA MET A 53 3.65 3.39 -13.73
C MET A 53 3.20 1.95 -13.49
N ILE A 54 1.90 1.72 -13.27
CA ILE A 54 1.32 0.39 -13.04
C ILE A 54 1.51 -0.48 -14.28
N LYS A 55 1.29 0.06 -15.49
CA LYS A 55 1.51 -0.69 -16.74
C LYS A 55 2.98 -1.03 -16.98
N ARG A 56 3.91 -0.14 -16.58
CA ARG A 56 5.34 -0.30 -16.85
C ARG A 56 6.06 -1.19 -15.82
N PHE A 57 5.75 -1.02 -14.53
CA PHE A 57 6.47 -1.67 -13.43
C PHE A 57 5.66 -2.79 -12.77
N GLY A 58 4.35 -2.84 -13.01
CA GLY A 58 3.45 -3.80 -12.38
C GLY A 58 3.06 -3.40 -10.95
N SER A 59 1.92 -3.92 -10.50
CA SER A 59 1.34 -3.55 -9.20
C SER A 59 2.26 -3.84 -8.01
N ALA A 60 3.00 -4.96 -8.04
CA ALA A 60 3.89 -5.34 -6.93
C ALA A 60 5.04 -4.34 -6.71
N VAL A 61 5.69 -3.89 -7.79
CA VAL A 61 6.79 -2.90 -7.69
C VAL A 61 6.25 -1.54 -7.25
N CYS A 62 5.08 -1.12 -7.76
CA CYS A 62 4.42 0.10 -7.31
C CYS A 62 4.14 0.08 -5.80
N LEU A 63 3.66 -1.06 -5.25
CA LEU A 63 3.46 -1.19 -3.81
C LEU A 63 4.78 -1.10 -3.02
N CYS A 64 5.88 -1.69 -3.51
CA CYS A 64 7.19 -1.54 -2.86
C CYS A 64 7.66 -0.07 -2.85
N ILE A 65 7.43 0.68 -3.94
CA ILE A 65 7.75 2.11 -4.02
C ILE A 65 6.95 2.88 -2.97
N VAL A 66 5.65 2.59 -2.82
CA VAL A 66 4.81 3.20 -1.79
C VAL A 66 5.36 2.93 -0.40
N VAL A 67 5.69 1.68 -0.07
CA VAL A 67 6.20 1.34 1.26
C VAL A 67 7.55 2.01 1.53
N ALA A 68 8.43 2.11 0.53
CA ALA A 68 9.68 2.85 0.66
C ALA A 68 9.45 4.36 0.88
N ALA A 69 8.48 4.95 0.18
CA ALA A 69 8.09 6.36 0.39
C ALA A 69 7.51 6.59 1.79
N LEU A 70 6.68 5.66 2.30
CA LEU A 70 6.18 5.69 3.68
C LEU A 70 7.31 5.63 4.71
N PHE A 71 8.31 4.77 4.49
CA PHE A 71 9.49 4.70 5.36
C PHE A 71 10.25 6.03 5.42
N ILE A 72 10.53 6.61 4.25
CA ILE A 72 11.25 7.89 4.15
C ILE A 72 10.45 8.97 4.89
N ARG A 73 9.13 9.00 4.67
CA ARG A 73 8.23 9.95 5.30
C ARG A 73 8.23 9.84 6.83
N ASP A 74 8.06 8.63 7.37
CA ASP A 74 8.13 8.39 8.81
C ASP A 74 9.52 8.76 9.39
N MET A 75 10.61 8.47 8.66
CA MET A 75 11.97 8.84 9.07
C MET A 75 12.16 10.36 9.17
N VAL A 76 11.60 11.13 8.24
CA VAL A 76 11.67 12.59 8.30
C VAL A 76 10.81 13.10 9.45
N TYR A 77 9.62 12.55 9.68
CA TYR A 77 8.76 12.96 10.80
C TYR A 77 9.38 12.71 12.18
N ILE A 78 10.21 11.65 12.34
CA ILE A 78 10.95 11.42 13.60
C ILE A 78 11.92 12.58 13.91
N HIS A 79 12.54 13.16 12.88
CA HIS A 79 13.55 14.22 12.99
C HIS A 79 12.98 15.63 12.77
N MET A 80 11.66 15.75 12.62
CA MET A 80 11.01 17.03 12.36
C MET A 80 11.02 17.90 13.61
N GLU A 81 11.85 18.95 13.59
CA GLU A 81 11.97 19.95 14.67
C GLU A 81 11.40 21.31 14.29
N GLN A 82 11.24 21.56 12.99
CA GLN A 82 10.62 22.77 12.48
C GLN A 82 9.46 22.41 11.56
N PRO A 83 8.35 23.16 11.58
CA PRO A 83 7.15 22.82 10.81
C PRO A 83 7.37 22.95 9.30
N TRP A 84 8.34 23.75 8.85
CA TRP A 84 8.63 23.95 7.41
C TRP A 84 9.23 22.72 6.72
N TYR A 85 9.82 21.78 7.47
CA TYR A 85 10.35 20.53 6.89
C TYR A 85 9.23 19.61 6.36
N VAL A 86 7.98 19.83 6.75
CA VAL A 86 6.84 19.03 6.29
C VAL A 86 6.59 19.22 4.79
N ILE A 87 6.75 20.44 4.27
CA ILE A 87 6.40 20.81 2.89
C ILE A 87 7.08 19.94 1.83
N PRO A 88 8.42 19.76 1.83
CA PRO A 88 9.06 18.89 0.85
C PRO A 88 8.67 17.42 1.02
N VAL A 89 8.40 16.98 2.25
CA VAL A 89 7.96 15.60 2.52
C VAL A 89 6.56 15.36 1.97
N GLU A 90 5.67 16.35 2.04
CA GLU A 90 4.31 16.23 1.51
C GLU A 90 4.25 16.12 -0.01
N THR A 91 5.32 16.43 -0.73
CA THR A 91 5.39 16.10 -2.17
C THR A 91 5.40 14.58 -2.42
N LEU A 92 5.83 13.78 -1.44
CA LEU A 92 5.76 12.31 -1.51
C LEU A 92 4.34 11.80 -1.22
N HIS A 93 3.43 12.64 -0.71
CA HIS A 93 2.05 12.25 -0.40
C HIS A 93 1.35 11.67 -1.64
N GLY A 94 1.52 12.29 -2.81
CA GLY A 94 0.97 11.78 -4.07
C GLY A 94 1.44 10.35 -4.41
N VAL A 95 2.64 9.96 -3.99
CA VAL A 95 3.12 8.57 -4.14
C VAL A 95 2.46 7.69 -3.08
N THR A 96 2.51 8.09 -1.81
CA THR A 96 2.04 7.23 -0.71
C THR A 96 0.53 7.02 -0.71
N PHE A 97 -0.24 8.03 -1.15
CA PHE A 97 -1.69 7.98 -1.23
C PHE A 97 -2.18 7.73 -2.66
N GLY A 98 -1.79 8.58 -3.61
CA GLY A 98 -2.28 8.52 -4.99
C GLY A 98 -1.87 7.24 -5.73
N LEU A 99 -0.58 6.89 -5.75
CA LEU A 99 -0.11 5.66 -6.39
C LEU A 99 -0.63 4.41 -5.68
N LEU A 100 -0.71 4.43 -4.35
CA LEU A 100 -1.29 3.33 -3.56
C LEU A 100 -2.74 3.08 -3.93
N LEU A 101 -3.57 4.13 -3.90
CA LEU A 101 -5.00 4.04 -4.22
C LEU A 101 -5.21 3.57 -5.66
N ALA A 102 -4.47 4.13 -6.63
CA ALA A 102 -4.54 3.72 -8.03
C ALA A 102 -4.14 2.25 -8.23
N THR A 103 -3.08 1.80 -7.56
CA THR A 103 -2.58 0.42 -7.67
C THR A 103 -3.57 -0.57 -7.07
N LEU A 104 -4.10 -0.28 -5.87
CA LEU A 104 -5.04 -1.15 -5.17
C LEU A 104 -6.40 -1.22 -5.86
N THR A 105 -6.93 -0.08 -6.31
CA THR A 105 -8.19 -0.06 -7.07
C THR A 105 -8.04 -0.83 -8.37
N THR A 106 -6.98 -0.62 -9.14
CA THR A 106 -6.69 -1.38 -10.37
C THR A 106 -6.59 -2.89 -10.11
N TYR A 107 -5.89 -3.28 -9.05
CA TYR A 107 -5.77 -4.67 -8.65
C TYR A 107 -7.13 -5.28 -8.25
N LEU A 108 -7.93 -4.56 -7.49
CA LEU A 108 -9.26 -5.03 -7.09
C LEU A 108 -10.24 -5.08 -8.26
N TYR A 109 -10.19 -4.12 -9.18
CA TYR A 109 -11.02 -4.13 -10.39
C TYR A 109 -10.75 -5.35 -11.26
N THR A 110 -9.48 -5.74 -11.39
CA THR A 110 -9.08 -6.93 -12.17
C THR A 110 -9.39 -8.24 -11.47
N ALA A 111 -9.32 -8.27 -10.13
CA ALA A 111 -9.66 -9.45 -9.33
C ALA A 111 -11.17 -9.59 -9.04
N ALA A 112 -11.98 -8.53 -9.22
CA ALA A 112 -13.38 -8.53 -8.85
C ALA A 112 -14.25 -9.37 -9.81
N PRO A 113 -15.25 -10.11 -9.29
CA PRO A 113 -16.31 -10.69 -10.11
C PRO A 113 -17.08 -9.61 -10.87
N LYS A 114 -17.61 -9.96 -12.06
CA LYS A 114 -18.40 -9.03 -12.89
C LYS A 114 -19.54 -8.42 -12.07
N GLY A 115 -19.57 -7.08 -11.98
CA GLY A 115 -20.59 -6.33 -11.22
C GLY A 115 -20.29 -6.10 -9.74
N ALA A 116 -19.25 -6.70 -9.17
CA ALA A 116 -18.91 -6.58 -7.74
C ALA A 116 -17.75 -5.59 -7.44
N ALA A 117 -17.23 -4.88 -8.45
CA ALA A 117 -16.08 -4.00 -8.27
C ALA A 117 -16.34 -2.86 -7.26
N GLY A 118 -17.54 -2.26 -7.29
CA GLY A 118 -17.93 -1.23 -6.33
C GLY A 118 -17.91 -1.74 -4.88
N PHE A 119 -18.32 -3.00 -4.66
CA PHE A 119 -18.26 -3.62 -3.33
C PHE A 119 -16.82 -3.84 -2.86
N MET A 120 -15.92 -4.32 -3.74
CA MET A 120 -14.51 -4.53 -3.41
C MET A 120 -13.80 -3.21 -3.06
N ILE A 121 -14.12 -2.11 -3.75
CA ILE A 121 -13.59 -0.77 -3.45
C ILE A 121 -14.20 -0.19 -2.17
N GLY A 122 -15.47 -0.48 -1.91
CA GLY A 122 -16.11 -0.18 -0.63
C GLY A 122 -15.37 -0.87 0.52
N LEU A 123 -15.04 -2.15 0.36
CA LEU A 123 -14.27 -2.92 1.34
C LEU A 123 -12.86 -2.35 1.52
N LEU A 124 -12.18 -1.99 0.42
CA LEU A 124 -10.89 -1.30 0.47
C LEU A 124 -10.94 -0.06 1.37
N THR A 125 -11.90 0.83 1.11
CA THR A 125 -12.08 2.07 1.87
C THR A 125 -12.43 1.78 3.33
N ALA A 126 -13.31 0.80 3.59
CA ALA A 126 -13.70 0.40 4.94
C ALA A 126 -12.49 -0.10 5.77
N PHE A 127 -11.58 -0.85 5.15
CA PHE A 127 -10.39 -1.34 5.82
C PHE A 127 -9.34 -0.24 6.02
N GLN A 128 -9.11 0.62 5.02
CA GLN A 128 -8.12 1.68 5.13
C GLN A 128 -8.59 2.84 6.02
N ARG A 129 -9.67 3.50 5.63
CA ARG A 129 -10.17 4.72 6.29
C ARG A 129 -11.12 4.44 7.45
N GLY A 130 -11.73 3.26 7.50
CA GLY A 130 -12.57 2.85 8.63
C GLY A 130 -11.73 2.21 9.72
N ILE A 131 -11.45 0.91 9.58
CA ILE A 131 -10.81 0.08 10.61
C ILE A 131 -9.37 0.54 10.87
N GLY A 132 -8.56 0.71 9.82
CA GLY A 132 -7.15 1.11 9.95
C GLY A 132 -6.99 2.45 10.65
N SER A 133 -7.71 3.47 10.17
CA SER A 133 -7.73 4.80 10.81
C SER A 133 -8.28 4.74 12.25
N GLY A 134 -9.35 3.98 12.51
CA GLY A 134 -9.89 3.83 13.86
C GLY A 134 -8.89 3.20 14.84
N ILE A 135 -8.16 2.16 14.42
CA ILE A 135 -7.08 1.55 15.22
C ILE A 135 -5.96 2.58 15.44
N ALA A 136 -5.56 3.31 14.41
CA ALA A 136 -4.53 4.34 14.50
C ALA A 136 -4.92 5.46 15.46
N SER A 137 -6.17 5.94 15.45
CA SER A 137 -6.65 6.97 16.36
C SER A 137 -6.71 6.50 17.81
N LEU A 138 -7.17 5.25 18.05
CA LEU A 138 -7.25 4.70 19.42
C LEU A 138 -5.85 4.43 19.99
N ALA A 139 -5.03 3.69 19.26
CA ALA A 139 -3.68 3.34 19.70
C ALA A 139 -2.78 4.58 19.73
N GLY A 140 -2.86 5.41 18.68
CA GLY A 140 -2.10 6.64 18.57
C GLY A 140 -2.45 7.63 19.66
N GLY A 141 -3.71 7.73 20.09
CA GLY A 141 -4.11 8.68 21.13
C GLY A 141 -3.48 8.30 22.47
N TYR A 142 -3.54 7.01 22.81
CA TYR A 142 -2.88 6.48 23.99
C TYR A 142 -1.35 6.70 23.97
N ILE A 143 -0.72 6.49 22.81
CA ILE A 143 0.72 6.70 22.65
C ILE A 143 1.07 8.20 22.68
N TYR A 144 0.25 9.05 22.07
CA TYR A 144 0.42 10.50 22.02
C TYR A 144 0.45 11.08 23.44
N ASP A 145 -0.53 10.72 24.27
CA ASP A 145 -0.65 11.23 25.64
C ASP A 145 0.50 10.77 26.54
N GLY A 146 0.96 9.51 26.39
CA GLY A 146 1.98 8.94 27.27
C GLY A 146 3.44 9.16 26.83
N TYR A 147 3.70 9.14 25.52
CA TYR A 147 5.05 9.09 24.95
C TYR A 147 5.29 10.12 23.84
N GLY A 148 4.29 10.94 23.53
CA GLY A 148 4.37 11.99 22.52
C GLY A 148 4.38 11.50 21.08
N VAL A 149 4.29 12.47 20.17
CA VAL A 149 4.10 12.22 18.72
C VAL A 149 5.29 11.54 18.04
N ARG A 150 6.53 11.78 18.51
CA ARG A 150 7.72 11.12 17.94
C ARG A 150 7.68 9.60 18.08
N THR A 151 7.02 9.08 19.11
CA THR A 151 6.89 7.64 19.33
C THR A 151 5.95 7.01 18.30
N ILE A 152 4.90 7.72 17.88
CA ILE A 152 4.00 7.30 16.80
C ILE A 152 4.77 7.13 15.49
N TRP A 153 5.61 8.11 15.13
CA TRP A 153 6.44 8.02 13.92
C TRP A 153 7.45 6.87 13.97
N LYS A 154 8.05 6.60 15.14
CA LYS A 154 8.94 5.44 15.32
C LYS A 154 8.19 4.11 15.14
N ILE A 155 6.97 4.00 15.65
CA ILE A 155 6.13 2.79 15.48
C ILE A 155 5.73 2.62 14.02
N GLY A 156 5.41 3.71 13.31
CA GLY A 156 5.18 3.69 11.86
C GLY A 156 6.40 3.14 11.11
N ALA A 157 7.56 3.75 11.33
CA ALA A 157 8.78 3.45 10.58
C ALA A 157 9.40 2.07 10.88
N PHE A 158 9.39 1.65 12.16
CA PHE A 158 10.06 0.43 12.60
C PHE A 158 9.10 -0.73 12.92
N GLY A 159 7.79 -0.46 13.01
CA GLY A 159 6.77 -1.48 13.21
C GLY A 159 5.95 -1.74 11.95
N VAL A 160 5.20 -0.73 11.51
CA VAL A 160 4.19 -0.90 10.44
C VAL A 160 4.83 -1.08 9.06
N VAL A 161 5.88 -0.33 8.75
CA VAL A 161 6.58 -0.41 7.47
C VAL A 161 7.30 -1.77 7.28
N PRO A 162 8.09 -2.29 8.24
CA PRO A 162 8.70 -3.61 8.11
C PRO A 162 7.66 -4.74 8.01
N ALA A 163 6.56 -4.64 8.77
CA ALA A 163 5.44 -5.57 8.64
C ALA A 163 4.88 -5.58 7.21
N SER A 164 4.71 -4.39 6.61
CA SER A 164 4.26 -4.25 5.22
C SER A 164 5.22 -4.91 4.22
N PHE A 165 6.54 -4.74 4.40
CA PHE A 165 7.54 -5.42 3.56
C PHE A 165 7.49 -6.94 3.69
N VAL A 166 7.35 -7.46 4.92
CA VAL A 166 7.22 -8.89 5.18
C VAL A 166 5.97 -9.45 4.49
N PHE A 167 4.83 -8.75 4.57
CA PHE A 167 3.61 -9.19 3.90
C PHE A 167 3.72 -9.19 2.38
N ILE A 168 4.33 -8.17 1.79
CA ILE A 168 4.58 -8.15 0.34
C ILE A 168 5.52 -9.30 -0.05
N GLY A 169 6.56 -9.57 0.74
CA GLY A 169 7.49 -10.67 0.51
C GLY A 169 6.83 -12.04 0.59
N ILE A 170 6.00 -12.26 1.61
CA ILE A 170 5.20 -13.49 1.77
C ILE A 170 4.22 -13.64 0.61
N PHE A 171 3.54 -12.57 0.23
CA PHE A 171 2.59 -12.60 -0.89
C PHE A 171 3.31 -12.93 -2.21
N ALA A 172 4.45 -12.30 -2.49
CA ALA A 172 5.25 -12.58 -3.66
C ALA A 172 5.74 -14.05 -3.67
N TRP A 173 6.13 -14.57 -2.51
CA TRP A 173 6.51 -15.97 -2.36
C TRP A 173 5.33 -16.91 -2.67
N PHE A 174 4.14 -16.66 -2.10
CA PHE A 174 2.94 -17.48 -2.39
C PHE A 174 2.52 -17.44 -3.86
N VAL A 175 2.59 -16.27 -4.49
CA VAL A 175 2.27 -16.14 -5.93
C VAL A 175 3.28 -16.94 -6.77
N ARG A 176 4.57 -16.86 -6.43
CA ARG A 176 5.61 -17.64 -7.11
C ARG A 176 5.41 -19.15 -6.95
N GLN A 177 5.01 -19.60 -5.76
CA GLN A 177 4.68 -21.00 -5.51
C GLN A 177 3.50 -21.47 -6.36
N ARG A 178 2.43 -20.67 -6.46
CA ARG A 178 1.27 -21.01 -7.30
C ARG A 178 1.61 -21.08 -8.78
N HIS A 179 2.45 -20.17 -9.28
CA HIS A 179 2.93 -20.22 -10.66
C HIS A 179 3.79 -21.46 -10.92
N ALA A 180 4.69 -21.82 -10.00
CA ALA A 180 5.52 -23.02 -10.15
C ALA A 180 4.66 -24.29 -10.21
N VAL A 181 3.68 -24.43 -9.32
CA VAL A 181 2.76 -25.58 -9.30
C VAL A 181 1.87 -25.63 -10.55
N ALA A 182 1.42 -24.48 -11.06
CA ALA A 182 0.59 -24.43 -12.27
C ALA A 182 1.36 -24.87 -13.51
N VAL A 183 2.62 -24.43 -13.65
CA VAL A 183 3.51 -24.85 -14.75
C VAL A 183 3.81 -26.35 -14.65
N GLU A 184 4.09 -26.86 -13.46
CA GLU A 184 4.32 -28.29 -13.24
C GLU A 184 3.07 -29.14 -13.57
N LEU A 185 1.87 -28.65 -13.28
CA LEU A 185 0.63 -29.31 -13.70
C LEU A 185 0.45 -29.30 -15.23
N GLU A 186 0.75 -28.18 -15.88
CA GLU A 186 0.63 -28.03 -17.33
C GLU A 186 1.60 -28.98 -18.06
N ASP A 187 2.86 -29.04 -17.61
CA ASP A 187 3.86 -29.97 -18.13
C ASP A 187 3.40 -31.45 -17.96
N ARG A 188 2.84 -31.80 -16.80
CA ARG A 188 2.32 -33.16 -16.55
C ARG A 188 1.14 -33.53 -17.44
N LEU A 189 0.23 -32.59 -17.72
CA LEU A 189 -0.91 -32.83 -18.61
C LEU A 189 -0.45 -33.00 -20.07
N ILE A 190 0.55 -32.25 -20.51
CA ILE A 190 1.16 -32.38 -21.85
C ILE A 190 1.84 -33.75 -22.00
N ASP A 191 2.56 -34.21 -20.96
CA ASP A 191 3.20 -35.53 -20.96
C ASP A 191 2.17 -36.68 -20.97
N GLU A 192 1.08 -36.57 -20.20
CA GLU A 192 0.00 -37.56 -20.21
C GLU A 192 -0.71 -37.64 -21.59
N ASP A 193 -0.97 -36.50 -22.24
CA ASP A 193 -1.59 -36.44 -23.59
C ASP A 193 -0.66 -37.03 -24.67
N ASN A 194 0.65 -36.71 -24.61
CA ASN A 194 1.62 -37.28 -25.53
C ASN A 194 1.75 -38.80 -25.36
N SER A 195 1.80 -39.31 -24.12
CA SER A 195 1.90 -40.75 -23.86
C SER A 195 0.67 -41.55 -24.34
N SER A 196 -0.52 -40.98 -24.19
CA SER A 196 -1.77 -41.60 -24.61
C SER A 196 -1.95 -41.57 -26.13
N SER A 197 -1.46 -40.53 -26.81
CA SER A 197 -1.44 -40.47 -28.28
C SER A 197 -0.48 -41.47 -28.92
N GLU A 198 0.69 -41.70 -28.31
CA GLU A 198 1.65 -42.74 -28.71
C GLU A 198 1.07 -44.14 -28.53
N LEU A 199 0.44 -44.43 -27.38
CA LEU A 199 -0.26 -45.69 -27.12
C LEU A 199 -1.37 -45.98 -28.16
N ASN A 200 -2.13 -44.95 -28.56
CA ASN A 200 -3.20 -45.09 -29.55
C ASN A 200 -2.64 -45.33 -30.99
N LYS A 201 -1.47 -44.78 -31.32
CA LYS A 201 -0.76 -45.06 -32.57
C LYS A 201 -0.29 -46.51 -32.69
N TYR A 202 0.10 -47.13 -31.58
CA TYR A 202 0.53 -48.53 -31.53
C TYR A 202 -0.61 -49.54 -31.37
N SER A 203 -1.85 -49.07 -31.13
CA SER A 203 -3.05 -49.90 -31.08
C SER A 203 -4.01 -49.62 -32.26
N PRO A 204 -3.61 -49.82 -33.53
CA PRO A 204 -4.57 -49.85 -34.61
C PRO A 204 -5.38 -51.14 -34.49
N VAL A 205 -6.63 -51.00 -34.04
CA VAL A 205 -7.79 -51.87 -34.32
C VAL A 205 -7.47 -53.38 -34.44
N GLN A 206 -7.83 -54.13 -33.41
CA GLN A 206 -8.38 -55.48 -33.60
C GLN A 206 -9.88 -55.45 -33.31
#